data_AF-A0A3S5DPW8-F1
#
_entry.id   AF-A0A3S5DPW8-F1
#
_cell.length_a   1.000
_cell.length_b   1.000
_cell.length_c   1.000
_cell.angle_alpha   90.00
_cell.angle_beta   90.00
_cell.angle_gamma   90.00
#
_symmetry.space_group_name_H-M   'P 1'
#
loop_
_entity.id
_entity.type
_entity.pdbx_description
1 polymer ?
#
loop_
_entity_poly.entity_id
_entity_poly.type
_entity_poly.pdbx_seq_one_letter_code
_entity_poly.pdbx_strand_id
1 'polypeptide(L)'
;MMSTRISAFVVEYIAGRRQTKLDAFDKDAAKRLAADSSLESEILQERRELELRYEPVNWLTDAAKRAGQISLVTHAAKFTHGDSKSSSIFTETDAVEGYLSTSTLNNPVADAVGNAAALDIAKLLQTEVDGDSLLACLKRNDDSALAALAENPQQLAEWLEGFSRALTIKDPVSHKLAKQIYFPVAEGYHLLSPLFSSSLTHALHQKIVAHRFSEESKAAWQARRKNEWHPDTLVMFPNTAVVNFGGTKPQNISLLNSVRGGRTWLFSAQPPAWEVQDKKPFGMTTIFAPGAFEHATRHARRRLIHLLASSGKNNNVRIRRQLDRDIDELIDMLFNIAAGIQREEWVGWTQDSECKLSEHQRLWLDPYRTITDEVFRAERDKGDWQSKVADDFARWLNGHLKVGGIGAELTEQKEWRTKPLFRQRLREMERSFRRYRHE
;
A
#
# COMPACT_ATOMS: atom_id res chain seq x y z
N MET A 1 -4.33 -41.75 3.06
CA MET A 1 -2.95 -41.21 2.97
C MET A 1 -2.85 -39.79 3.51
N MET A 2 -3.67 -38.83 3.06
CA MET A 2 -3.62 -37.44 3.58
C MET A 2 -3.99 -37.34 5.07
N SER A 3 -5.10 -37.96 5.50
CA SER A 3 -5.52 -38.03 6.91
C SER A 3 -4.40 -38.53 7.84
N THR A 4 -3.70 -39.60 7.44
CA THR A 4 -2.58 -40.18 8.19
C THR A 4 -1.40 -39.22 8.35
N ARG A 5 -1.14 -38.35 7.34
CA ARG A 5 -0.09 -37.33 7.40
C ARG A 5 -0.48 -36.15 8.29
N ILE A 6 -1.75 -35.74 8.27
CA ILE A 6 -2.26 -34.70 9.18
C ILE A 6 -2.18 -35.19 10.63
N SER A 7 -2.54 -36.45 10.91
CA SER A 7 -2.37 -37.03 12.25
C SER A 7 -0.89 -37.06 12.69
N ALA A 8 0.03 -37.43 11.78
CA ALA A 8 1.46 -37.40 12.06
C ALA A 8 1.96 -35.98 12.35
N PHE A 9 1.51 -34.98 11.57
CA PHE A 9 1.81 -33.58 11.81
C PHE A 9 1.30 -33.10 13.18
N VAL A 10 0.08 -33.48 13.58
CA VAL A 10 -0.47 -33.12 14.89
C VAL A 10 0.43 -33.64 16.01
N VAL A 11 0.88 -34.89 15.91
CA VAL A 11 1.80 -35.49 16.90
C VAL A 11 3.15 -34.76 16.91
N GLU A 12 3.72 -34.49 15.74
CA GLU A 12 4.99 -33.77 15.61
C GLU A 12 4.90 -32.34 16.16
N TYR A 13 3.82 -31.62 15.85
CA TYR A 13 3.56 -30.28 16.35
C TYR A 13 3.49 -30.25 17.89
N ILE A 14 2.77 -31.21 18.49
CA ILE A 14 2.66 -31.33 19.94
C ILE A 14 4.02 -31.71 20.54
N ALA A 15 4.77 -32.62 19.92
CA ALA A 15 6.11 -33.01 20.37
C ALA A 15 7.11 -31.84 20.32
N GLY A 16 7.10 -31.02 19.27
CA GLY A 16 7.92 -29.81 19.19
C GLY A 16 7.59 -28.80 20.29
N ARG A 17 6.31 -28.66 20.63
CA ARG A 17 5.88 -27.81 21.78
C ARG A 17 6.29 -28.40 23.11
N ARG A 18 6.19 -29.72 23.28
CA ARG A 18 6.68 -30.46 24.46
C ARG A 18 8.16 -30.15 24.68
N GLN A 19 8.99 -30.29 23.64
CA GLN A 19 10.42 -30.03 23.74
C GLN A 19 10.71 -28.58 24.14
N THR A 20 10.09 -27.61 23.48
CA THR A 20 10.30 -26.19 23.78
C THR A 20 9.94 -25.86 25.24
N LYS A 21 8.91 -26.50 25.78
CA LYS A 21 8.43 -26.29 27.15
C LYS A 21 9.28 -27.03 28.18
N LEU A 22 9.73 -28.25 27.86
CA LEU A 22 10.69 -28.99 28.67
C LEU A 22 12.03 -28.25 28.73
N ASP A 23 12.56 -27.75 27.61
CA ASP A 23 13.83 -27.00 27.61
C ASP A 23 13.74 -25.73 28.48
N ALA A 24 12.61 -25.04 28.45
CA ALA A 24 12.38 -23.87 29.30
C ALA A 24 12.23 -24.26 30.77
N PHE A 25 11.53 -25.37 31.04
CA PHE A 25 11.36 -25.91 32.39
C PHE A 25 12.70 -26.39 32.95
N ASP A 26 13.46 -27.20 32.21
CA ASP A 26 14.76 -27.75 32.61
C ASP A 26 15.77 -26.64 32.91
N LYS A 27 15.75 -25.53 32.14
CA LYS A 27 16.56 -24.32 32.44
C LYS A 27 16.16 -23.63 33.75
N ASP A 28 14.87 -23.58 34.06
CA ASP A 28 14.38 -22.98 35.31
C ASP A 28 14.61 -23.91 36.50
N ALA A 29 14.34 -25.20 36.32
CA ALA A 29 14.62 -26.29 37.24
C ALA A 29 16.10 -26.32 37.64
N ALA A 30 17.03 -26.18 36.70
CA ALA A 30 18.46 -26.10 36.99
C ALA A 30 18.81 -24.90 37.89
N LYS A 31 18.13 -23.76 37.74
CA LYS A 31 18.31 -22.59 38.62
C LYS A 31 17.73 -22.83 40.01
N ARG A 32 16.56 -23.48 40.10
CA ARG A 32 15.91 -23.80 41.37
C ARG A 32 16.70 -24.84 42.16
N LEU A 33 17.18 -25.90 41.51
CA LEU A 33 18.05 -26.93 42.08
C LEU A 33 19.38 -26.36 42.59
N ALA A 34 19.94 -25.37 41.88
CA ALA A 34 21.14 -24.67 42.32
C ALA A 34 20.91 -23.79 43.56
N ALA A 35 19.67 -23.35 43.80
CA ALA A 35 19.28 -22.55 44.96
C ALA A 35 18.88 -23.42 46.17
N ASP A 36 18.20 -24.54 45.92
CA ASP A 36 17.75 -25.48 46.95
C ASP A 36 17.70 -26.91 46.38
N SER A 37 18.60 -27.77 46.87
CA SER A 37 18.70 -29.17 46.44
C SER A 37 17.58 -30.06 46.99
N SER A 38 16.79 -29.60 47.97
CA SER A 38 15.66 -30.36 48.51
C SER A 38 14.45 -30.43 47.56
N LEU A 39 14.42 -29.57 46.53
CA LEU A 39 13.34 -29.47 45.54
C LEU A 39 13.42 -30.52 44.41
N GLU A 40 14.42 -31.40 44.40
CA GLU A 40 14.66 -32.35 43.30
C GLU A 40 13.48 -33.29 43.03
N SER A 41 12.85 -33.81 44.10
CA SER A 41 11.68 -34.68 43.98
C SER A 41 10.46 -33.95 43.40
N GLU A 42 10.23 -32.71 43.81
CA GLU A 42 9.11 -31.88 43.32
C GLU A 42 9.31 -31.51 41.85
N ILE A 43 10.52 -31.12 41.46
CA ILE A 43 10.87 -30.78 40.08
C ILE A 43 10.72 -32.00 39.15
N LEU A 44 11.10 -33.20 39.60
CA LEU A 44 10.90 -34.44 38.84
C LEU A 44 9.41 -34.77 38.67
N GLN A 45 8.58 -34.52 39.68
CA GLN A 45 7.13 -34.67 39.58
C GLN A 45 6.53 -33.64 38.61
N GLU A 46 6.85 -32.36 38.75
CA GLU A 46 6.39 -31.29 37.85
C GLU A 46 6.79 -31.57 36.39
N ARG A 47 8.00 -32.11 36.16
CA ARG A 47 8.46 -32.51 34.84
C ARG A 47 7.60 -33.63 34.25
N ARG A 48 7.31 -34.68 35.03
CA ARG A 48 6.44 -35.79 34.60
C ARG A 48 5.02 -35.32 34.31
N GLU A 49 4.47 -34.45 35.14
CA GLU A 49 3.15 -33.85 34.90
C GLU A 49 3.14 -33.00 33.62
N LEU A 50 4.21 -32.26 33.36
CA LEU A 50 4.37 -31.51 32.12
C LEU A 50 4.39 -32.46 30.92
N GLU A 51 5.15 -33.55 30.98
CA GLU A 51 5.22 -34.55 29.92
C GLU A 51 3.86 -35.16 29.62
N LEU A 52 3.11 -35.56 30.66
CA LEU A 52 1.74 -36.10 30.55
C LEU A 52 0.79 -35.08 29.91
N ARG A 53 0.91 -33.79 30.25
CA ARG A 53 0.11 -32.71 29.66
C ARG A 53 0.33 -32.53 28.17
N TYR A 54 1.54 -32.81 27.68
CA TYR A 54 1.89 -32.71 26.26
C TYR A 54 1.84 -34.06 25.53
N GLU A 55 1.22 -35.08 26.11
CA GLU A 55 0.81 -36.24 25.33
C GLU A 55 -0.31 -35.84 24.35
N PRO A 56 -0.31 -36.36 23.11
CA PRO A 56 -1.25 -35.91 22.07
C PRO A 56 -2.71 -35.93 22.51
N VAL A 57 -3.15 -37.00 23.17
CA VAL A 57 -4.53 -37.19 23.63
C VAL A 57 -4.92 -36.15 24.70
N ASN A 58 -4.09 -35.97 25.72
CA ASN A 58 -4.33 -35.02 26.80
C ASN A 58 -4.30 -33.57 26.31
N TRP A 59 -3.32 -33.26 25.45
CA TRP A 59 -3.17 -31.92 24.89
C TRP A 59 -4.33 -31.56 23.96
N LEU A 60 -4.78 -32.48 23.11
CA LEU A 60 -5.95 -32.25 22.23
C LEU A 60 -7.23 -32.06 23.04
N THR A 61 -7.42 -32.81 24.12
CA THR A 61 -8.57 -32.66 25.02
C THR A 61 -8.58 -31.30 25.71
N ASP A 62 -7.43 -30.82 26.19
CA ASP A 62 -7.30 -29.46 26.74
C ASP A 62 -7.47 -28.38 25.65
N ALA A 63 -6.91 -28.60 24.46
CA ALA A 63 -7.02 -27.70 23.32
C ALA A 63 -8.47 -27.53 22.88
N ALA A 64 -9.26 -28.61 22.81
CA ALA A 64 -10.67 -28.57 22.47
C ALA A 64 -11.48 -27.71 23.47
N LYS A 65 -11.18 -27.82 24.78
CA LYS A 65 -11.82 -26.99 25.82
C LYS A 65 -11.44 -25.51 25.69
N ARG A 66 -10.18 -25.22 25.34
CA ARG A 66 -9.67 -23.85 25.14
C ARG A 66 -10.02 -23.24 23.79
N ALA A 67 -10.42 -24.04 22.80
CA ALA A 67 -10.70 -23.57 21.44
C ALA A 67 -11.81 -22.49 21.41
N GLY A 68 -12.78 -22.53 22.32
CA GLY A 68 -13.81 -21.48 22.44
C GLY A 68 -13.28 -20.10 22.88
N GLN A 69 -12.01 -19.99 23.30
CA GLN A 69 -11.35 -18.73 23.63
C GLN A 69 -10.75 -18.02 22.40
N ILE A 70 -10.75 -18.67 21.24
CA ILE A 70 -10.33 -18.12 19.96
C ILE A 70 -11.49 -18.11 18.98
N SER A 71 -11.41 -17.20 18.01
CA SER A 71 -12.31 -17.14 16.86
C SER A 71 -11.47 -16.97 15.61
N LEU A 72 -11.76 -17.80 14.61
CA LEU A 72 -11.18 -17.68 13.28
C LEU A 72 -11.96 -16.64 12.48
N VAL A 73 -11.27 -15.65 11.92
CA VAL A 73 -11.89 -14.43 11.38
C VAL A 73 -11.15 -13.96 10.13
N THR A 74 -11.87 -13.35 9.20
CA THR A 74 -11.24 -12.60 8.09
C THR A 74 -11.19 -11.10 8.39
N HIS A 75 -12.16 -10.62 9.19
CA HIS A 75 -12.28 -9.25 9.64
C HIS A 75 -12.24 -9.17 11.16
N ALA A 76 -11.27 -8.44 11.70
CA ALA A 76 -10.96 -8.42 13.12
C ALA A 76 -11.25 -7.06 13.75
N ALA A 77 -11.97 -7.07 14.87
CA ALA A 77 -12.40 -5.85 15.58
C ALA A 77 -11.27 -5.19 16.39
N LYS A 78 -10.28 -5.95 16.87
CA LYS A 78 -9.19 -5.42 17.72
C LYS A 78 -8.25 -4.46 17.02
N PHE A 79 -8.32 -4.35 15.69
CA PHE A 79 -7.53 -3.40 14.92
C PHE A 79 -8.03 -1.96 15.04
N THR A 80 -9.31 -1.73 15.38
CA THR A 80 -9.77 -0.35 15.69
C THR A 80 -9.24 0.10 17.04
N HIS A 81 -9.23 -0.80 18.02
CA HIS A 81 -8.66 -0.60 19.34
C HIS A 81 -8.36 -1.97 19.98
N GLY A 82 -7.19 -2.14 20.61
CA GLY A 82 -6.74 -3.44 21.14
C GLY A 82 -7.69 -4.04 22.19
N ASP A 83 -8.33 -3.18 23.00
CA ASP A 83 -9.34 -3.57 24.01
C ASP A 83 -10.78 -3.63 23.47
N SER A 84 -10.98 -3.56 22.15
CA SER A 84 -12.31 -3.70 21.56
C SER A 84 -12.84 -5.12 21.80
N LYS A 85 -14.02 -5.21 22.43
CA LYS A 85 -14.77 -6.47 22.64
C LYS A 85 -15.83 -6.69 21.57
N SER A 86 -15.75 -5.99 20.44
CA SER A 86 -16.71 -6.17 19.35
C SER A 86 -16.54 -7.54 18.69
N SER A 87 -17.61 -8.06 18.13
CA SER A 87 -17.59 -9.26 17.31
C SER A 87 -16.65 -9.09 16.12
N SER A 88 -15.81 -10.08 15.91
CA SER A 88 -15.03 -10.25 14.69
C SER A 88 -15.74 -11.26 13.80
N ILE A 89 -15.56 -11.16 12.48
CA ILE A 89 -16.38 -11.88 11.51
C ILE A 89 -15.49 -12.71 10.59
N PHE A 90 -15.95 -13.93 10.32
CA PHE A 90 -15.45 -14.76 9.25
C PHE A 90 -16.38 -14.65 8.05
N THR A 91 -15.85 -14.31 6.88
CA THR A 91 -16.63 -14.25 5.64
C THR A 91 -15.78 -14.67 4.46
N GLU A 92 -16.39 -15.46 3.58
CA GLU A 92 -15.87 -15.95 2.29
C GLU A 92 -16.83 -15.48 1.18
N THR A 93 -17.18 -14.20 1.19
CA THR A 93 -18.14 -13.68 0.19
C THR A 93 -17.44 -13.49 -1.14
N ASP A 94 -17.94 -14.15 -2.19
CA ASP A 94 -17.53 -13.92 -3.57
C ASP A 94 -18.45 -12.86 -4.20
N ALA A 95 -17.97 -11.63 -4.26
CA ALA A 95 -18.65 -10.50 -4.90
C ALA A 95 -17.70 -9.82 -5.88
N VAL A 96 -18.13 -9.69 -7.13
CA VAL A 96 -17.37 -9.04 -8.21
C VAL A 96 -17.99 -7.67 -8.50
N GLU A 97 -17.55 -6.66 -7.76
CA GLU A 97 -18.08 -5.29 -7.88
C GLU A 97 -17.11 -4.32 -8.58
N GLY A 98 -16.04 -4.84 -9.20
CA GLY A 98 -15.01 -4.02 -9.87
C GLY A 98 -14.08 -3.24 -8.91
N TYR A 99 -14.30 -3.34 -7.60
CA TYR A 99 -13.42 -2.80 -6.56
C TYR A 99 -12.51 -3.88 -5.97
N LEU A 100 -11.33 -3.47 -5.51
CA LEU A 100 -10.43 -4.35 -4.75
C LEU A 100 -10.95 -4.50 -3.31
N SER A 101 -11.43 -5.69 -2.97
CA SER A 101 -11.93 -6.01 -1.63
C SER A 101 -11.47 -7.41 -1.19
N THR A 102 -11.80 -7.80 0.05
CA THR A 102 -11.57 -9.17 0.55
C THR A 102 -12.22 -10.24 -0.32
N SER A 103 -13.29 -9.94 -1.04
CA SER A 103 -13.96 -10.84 -1.98
C SER A 103 -13.13 -11.20 -3.20
N THR A 104 -12.06 -10.45 -3.50
CA THR A 104 -11.17 -10.74 -4.63
C THR A 104 -10.16 -11.85 -4.34
N LEU A 105 -10.14 -12.37 -3.11
CA LEU A 105 -9.26 -13.45 -2.69
C LEU A 105 -10.01 -14.78 -2.81
N ASN A 106 -9.55 -15.65 -3.71
CA ASN A 106 -10.13 -16.99 -3.88
C ASN A 106 -10.07 -17.86 -2.60
N ASN A 107 -9.05 -17.66 -1.76
CA ASN A 107 -8.89 -18.37 -0.50
C ASN A 107 -8.27 -17.43 0.55
N PRO A 108 -9.08 -16.62 1.26
CA PRO A 108 -8.56 -15.69 2.24
C PRO A 108 -8.02 -16.45 3.45
N VAL A 109 -6.72 -16.26 3.75
CA VAL A 109 -6.09 -16.84 4.94
C VAL A 109 -6.83 -16.36 6.20
N ALA A 110 -7.36 -17.30 6.98
CA ALA A 110 -8.07 -16.99 8.22
C ALA A 110 -7.09 -16.41 9.26
N ASP A 111 -7.45 -15.30 9.87
CA ASP A 111 -6.78 -14.81 11.07
C ASP A 111 -7.39 -15.46 12.32
N ALA A 112 -6.69 -15.40 13.45
CA ALA A 112 -7.19 -15.85 14.73
C ALA A 112 -7.13 -14.72 15.76
N VAL A 113 -8.28 -14.43 16.36
CA VAL A 113 -8.42 -13.42 17.43
C VAL A 113 -8.90 -14.12 18.68
N GLY A 114 -8.30 -13.78 19.83
CA GLY A 114 -8.70 -14.37 21.10
C GLY A 114 -7.68 -14.15 22.19
N ASN A 115 -7.69 -15.04 23.17
CA ASN A 115 -6.65 -15.11 24.19
C ASN A 115 -5.32 -15.54 23.56
N ALA A 116 -4.24 -14.79 23.81
CA ALA A 116 -2.91 -15.08 23.28
C ALA A 116 -2.42 -16.48 23.66
N ALA A 117 -2.81 -16.97 24.85
CA ALA A 117 -2.46 -18.31 25.34
C ALA A 117 -3.13 -19.46 24.57
N ALA A 118 -4.16 -19.17 23.77
CA ALA A 118 -4.91 -20.14 22.97
C ALA A 118 -4.62 -20.02 21.45
N LEU A 119 -3.75 -19.09 21.03
CA LEU A 119 -3.36 -18.93 19.62
C LEU A 119 -2.54 -20.12 19.09
N ASP A 120 -2.00 -20.96 19.97
CA ASP A 120 -1.33 -22.19 19.58
C ASP A 120 -2.28 -23.23 18.97
N ILE A 121 -3.56 -23.18 19.38
CA ILE A 121 -4.63 -23.97 18.78
C ILE A 121 -4.93 -23.48 17.36
N ALA A 122 -5.00 -22.16 17.18
CA ALA A 122 -5.20 -21.59 15.84
C ALA A 122 -4.07 -21.97 14.88
N LYS A 123 -2.82 -21.96 15.35
CA LYS A 123 -1.67 -22.41 14.56
C LYS A 123 -1.80 -23.89 14.17
N LEU A 124 -2.18 -24.76 15.09
CA LEU A 124 -2.42 -26.18 14.78
C LEU A 124 -3.49 -26.33 13.69
N LEU A 125 -4.63 -25.65 13.85
CA LEU A 125 -5.75 -25.75 12.92
C LEU A 125 -5.39 -25.23 11.52
N GLN A 126 -4.66 -24.12 11.43
CA GLN A 126 -4.37 -23.42 10.17
C GLN A 126 -3.13 -23.94 9.41
N THR A 127 -2.24 -24.70 10.05
CA THR A 127 -1.01 -25.14 9.37
C THR A 127 -1.36 -26.11 8.24
N GLU A 128 -0.84 -25.81 7.04
CA GLU A 128 -1.03 -26.65 5.86
C GLU A 128 0.00 -27.78 5.81
N VAL A 129 -0.47 -28.98 5.53
CA VAL A 129 0.30 -30.20 5.30
C VAL A 129 -0.12 -30.73 3.94
N ASP A 130 0.80 -30.77 2.97
CA ASP A 130 0.54 -31.19 1.58
C ASP A 130 -0.63 -30.46 0.89
N GLY A 131 -0.86 -29.18 1.24
CA GLY A 131 -1.91 -28.34 0.66
C GLY A 131 -3.29 -28.50 1.30
N ASP A 132 -3.40 -29.24 2.41
CA ASP A 132 -4.62 -29.36 3.21
C ASP A 132 -4.34 -28.99 4.68
N SER A 133 -5.36 -28.58 5.42
CA SER A 133 -5.19 -28.20 6.84
C SER A 133 -6.22 -28.91 7.71
N LEU A 134 -5.92 -29.03 9.01
CA LEU A 134 -6.89 -29.58 9.98
C LEU A 134 -8.18 -28.74 9.98
N LEU A 135 -8.07 -27.42 9.82
CA LEU A 135 -9.21 -26.53 9.65
C LEU A 135 -10.05 -26.85 8.42
N ALA A 136 -9.40 -27.09 7.27
CA ALA A 136 -10.10 -27.43 6.03
C ALA A 136 -10.78 -28.80 6.13
N CYS A 137 -10.15 -29.77 6.81
CA CYS A 137 -10.77 -31.07 7.13
C CYS A 137 -12.03 -30.89 7.98
N LEU A 138 -11.94 -30.11 9.06
CA LEU A 138 -13.08 -29.81 9.92
C LEU A 138 -14.22 -29.11 9.18
N LYS A 139 -13.92 -28.17 8.26
CA LYS A 139 -14.93 -27.53 7.41
C LYS A 139 -15.64 -28.52 6.47
N ARG A 140 -14.97 -29.58 6.05
CA ARG A 140 -15.54 -30.66 5.21
C ARG A 140 -16.23 -31.76 6.02
N ASN A 141 -16.31 -31.61 7.34
CA ASN A 141 -16.74 -32.67 8.28
C ASN A 141 -15.91 -33.96 8.14
N ASP A 142 -14.63 -33.85 7.78
CA ASP A 142 -13.68 -34.95 7.75
C ASP A 142 -12.98 -35.04 9.12
N ASP A 143 -13.39 -36.02 9.92
CA ASP A 143 -12.88 -36.28 11.27
C ASP A 143 -11.78 -37.35 11.30
N SER A 144 -11.41 -37.91 10.14
CA SER A 144 -10.52 -39.07 10.06
C SER A 144 -9.15 -38.86 10.72
N ALA A 145 -8.61 -37.65 10.63
CA ALA A 145 -7.32 -37.29 11.21
C ALA A 145 -7.34 -37.25 12.76
N LEU A 146 -8.47 -36.81 13.33
CA LEU A 146 -8.70 -36.79 14.78
C LEU A 146 -9.13 -38.18 15.29
N ALA A 147 -9.93 -38.91 14.51
CA ALA A 147 -10.36 -40.26 14.83
C ALA A 147 -9.19 -41.23 15.00
N ALA A 148 -8.12 -41.06 14.21
CA ALA A 148 -6.90 -41.85 14.34
C ALA A 148 -6.12 -41.59 15.65
N LEU A 149 -6.40 -40.48 16.34
CA LEU A 149 -5.71 -40.05 17.57
C LEU A 149 -6.60 -40.18 18.82
N ALA A 150 -7.92 -40.27 18.66
CA ALA A 150 -8.86 -40.40 19.76
C ALA A 150 -8.86 -41.84 20.30
N GLU A 151 -8.93 -41.98 21.62
CA GLU A 151 -9.00 -43.30 22.26
C GLU A 151 -10.42 -43.89 22.18
N ASN A 152 -11.44 -43.03 22.14
CA ASN A 152 -12.83 -43.42 22.12
C ASN A 152 -13.70 -42.44 21.29
N PRO A 153 -14.88 -42.87 20.81
CA PRO A 153 -15.75 -42.04 19.98
C PRO A 153 -16.35 -40.83 20.72
N GLN A 154 -16.47 -40.90 22.06
CA GLN A 154 -16.97 -39.79 22.87
C GLN A 154 -15.97 -38.62 22.91
N GLN A 155 -14.69 -38.93 23.09
CA GLN A 155 -13.61 -37.94 23.07
C GLN A 155 -13.48 -37.30 21.69
N LEU A 156 -13.64 -38.08 20.62
CA LEU A 156 -13.68 -37.52 19.26
C LEU A 156 -14.83 -36.49 19.11
N ALA A 157 -16.03 -36.82 19.59
CA ALA A 157 -17.17 -35.90 19.55
C ALA A 157 -16.89 -34.61 20.37
N GLU A 158 -16.29 -34.73 21.55
CA GLU A 158 -15.88 -33.58 22.37
C GLU A 158 -14.85 -32.70 21.64
N TRP A 159 -13.88 -33.30 20.96
CA TRP A 159 -12.88 -32.56 20.19
C TRP A 159 -13.50 -31.81 19.03
N LEU A 160 -14.36 -32.47 18.25
CA LEU A 160 -15.06 -31.86 17.13
C LEU A 160 -15.95 -30.70 17.59
N GLU A 161 -16.72 -30.89 18.66
CA GLU A 161 -17.54 -29.82 19.22
C GLU A 161 -16.67 -28.65 19.70
N GLY A 162 -15.58 -28.93 20.43
CA GLY A 162 -14.65 -27.91 20.91
C GLY A 162 -14.04 -27.07 19.79
N PHE A 163 -13.48 -27.72 18.77
CA PHE A 163 -12.88 -27.02 17.62
C PHE A 163 -13.92 -26.30 16.75
N SER A 164 -15.13 -26.83 16.63
CA SER A 164 -16.22 -26.16 15.90
C SER A 164 -16.63 -24.81 16.54
N ARG A 165 -16.47 -24.67 17.86
CA ARG A 165 -16.72 -23.39 18.56
C ARG A 165 -15.78 -22.27 18.13
N ALA A 166 -14.56 -22.60 17.67
CA ALA A 166 -13.62 -21.61 17.13
C ALA A 166 -14.04 -21.09 15.73
N LEU A 167 -14.84 -21.89 15.02
CA LEU A 167 -15.41 -21.57 13.70
C LEU A 167 -16.77 -20.87 13.80
N THR A 168 -17.50 -21.07 14.88
CA THR A 168 -18.87 -20.58 15.03
C THR A 168 -18.90 -19.06 15.25
N ILE A 169 -19.60 -18.36 14.37
CA ILE A 169 -19.81 -16.91 14.48
C ILE A 169 -20.87 -16.66 15.56
N LYS A 170 -20.52 -15.90 16.60
CA LYS A 170 -21.46 -15.45 17.64
C LYS A 170 -22.29 -14.27 17.12
N ASP A 171 -23.41 -13.98 17.79
CA ASP A 171 -24.23 -12.80 17.48
C ASP A 171 -23.38 -11.53 17.39
N PRO A 172 -23.63 -10.67 16.37
CA PRO A 172 -22.84 -9.48 16.16
C PRO A 172 -23.06 -8.49 17.30
N VAL A 173 -21.96 -8.10 17.97
CA VAL A 173 -21.95 -7.16 19.08
C VAL A 173 -20.93 -6.08 18.78
N SER A 174 -21.31 -4.81 18.91
CA SER A 174 -20.38 -3.69 18.80
C SER A 174 -19.92 -3.21 20.18
N HIS A 175 -18.85 -2.44 20.23
CA HIS A 175 -18.28 -1.89 21.47
C HIS A 175 -18.11 -0.37 21.35
N LYS A 176 -18.08 0.35 22.47
CA LYS A 176 -17.86 1.81 22.51
C LYS A 176 -16.53 2.28 21.87
N LEU A 177 -15.57 1.36 21.71
CA LEU A 177 -14.26 1.62 21.07
C LEU A 177 -14.23 1.19 19.59
N ALA A 178 -15.34 0.65 19.07
CA ALA A 178 -15.50 0.44 17.64
C ALA A 178 -15.77 1.78 16.94
N LYS A 179 -15.45 1.84 15.64
CA LYS A 179 -15.90 2.95 14.80
C LYS A 179 -17.29 2.62 14.31
N GLN A 180 -18.25 3.52 14.56
CA GLN A 180 -19.62 3.41 14.08
C GLN A 180 -19.93 4.67 13.27
N ILE A 181 -20.46 4.51 12.07
CA ILE A 181 -20.65 5.56 11.08
C ILE A 181 -22.09 5.51 10.58
N TYR A 182 -22.83 6.61 10.68
CA TYR A 182 -24.13 6.73 10.04
C TYR A 182 -23.97 6.90 8.53
N PHE A 183 -24.65 6.07 7.76
CA PHE A 183 -24.67 6.13 6.30
C PHE A 183 -26.09 6.44 5.82
N PRO A 184 -26.30 7.54 5.07
CA PRO A 184 -27.62 7.92 4.59
C PRO A 184 -28.16 6.90 3.59
N VAL A 185 -29.44 6.56 3.71
CA VAL A 185 -30.19 5.74 2.75
C VAL A 185 -31.46 6.49 2.34
N ALA A 186 -32.19 5.97 1.33
CA ALA A 186 -33.38 6.62 0.80
C ALA A 186 -34.39 7.02 1.89
N GLU A 187 -34.53 6.16 2.91
CA GLU A 187 -35.40 6.40 4.07
C GLU A 187 -34.59 6.28 5.37
N GLY A 188 -33.80 7.30 5.70
CA GLY A 188 -33.11 7.42 6.98
C GLY A 188 -31.63 7.06 6.93
N TYR A 189 -31.15 6.30 7.93
CA TYR A 189 -29.72 6.02 8.09
C TYR A 189 -29.48 4.57 8.53
N HIS A 190 -28.44 3.96 7.97
CA HIS A 190 -27.86 2.72 8.49
C HIS A 190 -26.65 3.03 9.36
N LEU A 191 -26.49 2.31 10.47
CA LEU A 191 -25.29 2.39 11.28
C LEU A 191 -24.29 1.32 10.83
N LEU A 192 -23.19 1.76 10.21
CA LEU A 192 -22.12 0.89 9.72
C LEU A 192 -21.01 0.79 10.75
N SER A 193 -20.57 -0.43 11.05
CA SER A 193 -19.42 -0.71 11.92
C SER A 193 -18.32 -1.39 11.11
N PRO A 194 -17.45 -0.64 10.40
CA PRO A 194 -16.41 -1.23 9.58
C PRO A 194 -15.40 -2.02 10.43
N LEU A 195 -15.11 -3.25 10.00
CA LEU A 195 -14.10 -4.11 10.59
C LEU A 195 -12.83 -4.12 9.73
N PHE A 196 -11.68 -4.30 10.37
CA PHE A 196 -10.41 -4.34 9.65
C PHE A 196 -10.20 -5.69 8.98
N SER A 197 -9.98 -5.70 7.67
CA SER A 197 -9.77 -6.90 6.86
C SER A 197 -8.34 -7.48 7.05
N SER A 198 -8.12 -8.27 8.10
CA SER A 198 -6.79 -8.80 8.40
C SER A 198 -6.26 -9.75 7.31
N SER A 199 -7.15 -10.55 6.70
CA SER A 199 -6.80 -11.47 5.60
C SER A 199 -6.31 -10.73 4.36
N LEU A 200 -7.00 -9.67 3.93
CA LEU A 200 -6.57 -8.85 2.80
C LEU A 200 -5.25 -8.15 3.09
N THR A 201 -5.11 -7.58 4.28
CA THR A 201 -3.84 -6.99 4.71
C THR A 201 -2.71 -8.01 4.72
N HIS A 202 -2.98 -9.27 5.06
CA HIS A 202 -1.98 -10.33 5.04
C HIS A 202 -1.53 -10.65 3.61
N ALA A 203 -2.47 -10.84 2.69
CA ALA A 203 -2.17 -11.10 1.28
C ALA A 203 -1.37 -9.94 0.64
N LEU A 204 -1.75 -8.69 0.92
CA LEU A 204 -1.00 -7.51 0.48
C LEU A 204 0.41 -7.47 1.09
N HIS A 205 0.54 -7.76 2.38
CA HIS A 205 1.83 -7.81 3.06
C HIS A 205 2.76 -8.85 2.41
N GLN A 206 2.29 -10.07 2.17
CA GLN A 206 3.07 -11.12 1.51
C GLN A 206 3.55 -10.69 0.12
N LYS A 207 2.67 -10.10 -0.71
CA LYS A 207 3.04 -9.58 -2.04
C LYS A 207 4.11 -8.49 -1.96
N ILE A 208 3.96 -7.53 -1.04
CA ILE A 208 4.95 -6.45 -0.90
C ILE A 208 6.28 -6.99 -0.33
N VAL A 209 6.25 -7.94 0.62
CA VAL A 209 7.47 -8.58 1.16
C VAL A 209 8.21 -9.29 0.02
N ALA A 210 7.49 -10.06 -0.79
CA ALA A 210 8.08 -10.75 -1.94
C ALA A 210 8.77 -9.75 -2.89
N HIS A 211 8.12 -8.65 -3.27
CA HIS A 211 8.72 -7.66 -4.16
C HIS A 211 9.83 -6.80 -3.52
N ARG A 212 9.90 -6.69 -2.19
CA ARG A 212 10.93 -5.88 -1.49
C ARG A 212 12.14 -6.69 -1.07
N PHE A 213 11.94 -7.93 -0.63
CA PHE A 213 12.92 -8.69 0.14
C PHE A 213 13.21 -10.10 -0.39
N SER A 214 12.55 -10.53 -1.48
CA SER A 214 12.90 -11.79 -2.14
C SER A 214 14.32 -11.77 -2.70
N GLU A 215 14.92 -12.94 -2.86
CA GLU A 215 16.26 -13.08 -3.44
C GLU A 215 16.27 -12.64 -4.90
N GLU A 216 15.19 -12.92 -5.64
CA GLU A 216 14.97 -12.48 -7.03
C GLU A 216 14.95 -10.95 -7.11
N SER A 217 14.23 -10.29 -6.20
CA SER A 217 14.19 -8.82 -6.16
C SER A 217 15.54 -8.22 -5.78
N LYS A 218 16.30 -8.86 -4.88
CA LYS A 218 17.67 -8.42 -4.54
C LYS A 218 18.61 -8.56 -5.74
N ALA A 219 18.53 -9.67 -6.49
CA ALA A 219 19.31 -9.88 -7.70
C ALA A 219 18.99 -8.82 -8.78
N ALA A 220 17.69 -8.55 -9.01
CA ALA A 220 17.26 -7.50 -9.93
C ALA A 220 17.77 -6.10 -9.51
N TRP A 221 17.74 -5.79 -8.21
CA TRP A 221 18.31 -4.54 -7.67
C TRP A 221 19.83 -4.46 -7.85
N GLN A 222 20.56 -5.57 -7.67
CA GLN A 222 22.00 -5.63 -7.89
C GLN A 222 22.36 -5.41 -9.37
N ALA A 223 21.66 -6.07 -10.29
CA ALA A 223 21.84 -5.88 -11.73
C ALA A 223 21.58 -4.42 -12.11
N ARG A 224 20.49 -3.82 -11.62
CA ARG A 224 20.22 -2.38 -11.80
C ARG A 224 21.35 -1.49 -11.28
N ARG A 225 21.91 -1.80 -10.11
CA ARG A 225 23.02 -1.02 -9.52
C ARG A 225 24.32 -1.15 -10.33
N LYS A 226 24.53 -2.28 -11.01
CA LYS A 226 25.65 -2.53 -11.93
C LYS A 226 25.40 -2.04 -13.36
N ASN A 227 24.20 -1.54 -13.66
CA ASN A 227 23.74 -1.23 -15.03
C ASN A 227 23.74 -2.47 -15.97
N GLU A 228 23.50 -3.65 -15.42
CA GLU A 228 23.39 -4.91 -16.17
C GLU A 228 21.92 -5.24 -16.46
N TRP A 229 21.67 -5.93 -17.57
CA TRP A 229 20.32 -6.39 -17.93
C TRP A 229 19.88 -7.56 -17.05
N HIS A 230 18.60 -7.59 -16.69
CA HIS A 230 17.97 -8.65 -15.92
C HIS A 230 16.57 -8.94 -16.49
N PRO A 231 16.14 -10.21 -16.57
CA PRO A 231 14.82 -10.56 -17.13
C PRO A 231 13.65 -10.11 -16.24
N ASP A 232 13.82 -10.11 -14.92
CA ASP A 232 12.71 -9.83 -13.99
C ASP A 232 12.33 -8.36 -13.91
N THR A 233 11.02 -8.12 -13.68
CA THR A 233 10.48 -6.77 -13.51
C THR A 233 10.70 -6.26 -12.08
N LEU A 234 11.35 -5.11 -11.98
CA LEU A 234 11.54 -4.42 -10.70
C LEU A 234 10.29 -3.62 -10.31
N VAL A 235 9.63 -3.99 -9.21
CA VAL A 235 8.44 -3.30 -8.69
C VAL A 235 8.81 -2.47 -7.46
N MET A 236 8.40 -1.19 -7.44
CA MET A 236 8.65 -0.27 -6.33
C MET A 236 7.35 0.29 -5.77
N PHE A 237 7.27 0.38 -4.44
CA PHE A 237 6.16 1.01 -3.72
C PHE A 237 6.69 2.26 -3.00
N PRO A 238 6.75 3.43 -3.68
CA PRO A 238 7.20 4.67 -3.07
C PRO A 238 6.19 5.19 -2.04
N ASN A 239 6.66 6.02 -1.10
CA ASN A 239 5.82 6.75 -0.14
C ASN A 239 4.86 5.87 0.69
N THR A 240 5.23 4.62 0.96
CA THR A 240 4.42 3.76 1.84
C THR A 240 4.56 4.16 3.30
N ALA A 241 3.45 4.21 4.02
CA ALA A 241 3.45 4.37 5.47
C ALA A 241 3.36 3.01 6.17
N VAL A 242 3.86 2.92 7.41
CA VAL A 242 3.74 1.74 8.27
C VAL A 242 2.89 2.10 9.47
N VAL A 243 1.81 1.34 9.68
CA VAL A 243 0.99 1.39 10.88
C VAL A 243 1.28 0.17 11.73
N ASN A 244 1.51 0.39 13.03
CA ASN A 244 1.79 -0.67 13.98
C ASN A 244 0.58 -0.92 14.89
N PHE A 245 0.09 -2.15 14.92
CA PHE A 245 -1.00 -2.58 15.79
C PHE A 245 -0.48 -3.43 16.96
N GLY A 246 -0.91 -3.10 18.18
CA GLY A 246 -0.59 -3.85 19.40
C GLY A 246 0.65 -3.38 20.16
N GLY A 247 1.27 -2.25 19.76
CA GLY A 247 2.41 -1.67 20.46
C GLY A 247 3.55 -2.68 20.64
N THR A 248 3.95 -2.94 21.88
CA THR A 248 5.00 -3.92 22.23
C THR A 248 4.52 -5.37 22.26
N LYS A 249 3.20 -5.63 22.13
CA LYS A 249 2.57 -6.95 22.22
C LYS A 249 1.59 -7.20 21.04
N PRO A 250 2.10 -7.30 19.79
CA PRO A 250 1.27 -7.51 18.60
C PRO A 250 0.41 -8.78 18.64
N GLN A 251 0.83 -9.79 19.41
CA GLN A 251 0.11 -11.04 19.65
C GLN A 251 -1.26 -10.87 20.33
N ASN A 252 -1.50 -9.75 21.02
CA ASN A 252 -2.79 -9.49 21.68
C ASN A 252 -3.88 -9.05 20.70
N ILE A 253 -3.50 -8.62 19.50
CA ILE A 253 -4.43 -8.17 18.45
C ILE A 253 -4.93 -9.38 17.66
N SER A 254 -4.02 -10.10 17.00
CA SER A 254 -4.34 -11.30 16.23
C SER A 254 -3.09 -12.10 15.87
N LEU A 255 -3.29 -13.34 15.40
CA LEU A 255 -2.21 -14.23 14.97
C LEU A 255 -1.46 -13.67 13.75
N LEU A 256 -2.16 -13.32 12.66
CA LEU A 256 -1.53 -12.80 11.46
C LEU A 256 -0.87 -11.44 11.70
N ASN A 257 -1.39 -10.63 12.64
CA ASN A 257 -0.70 -9.42 13.06
C ASN A 257 0.65 -9.74 13.70
N SER A 258 0.72 -10.74 14.56
CA SER A 258 1.98 -11.20 15.15
C SER A 258 2.95 -11.72 14.10
N VAL A 259 2.48 -12.47 13.09
CA VAL A 259 3.32 -12.96 11.97
C VAL A 259 3.92 -11.79 11.19
N ARG A 260 3.16 -10.70 10.98
CA ARG A 260 3.65 -9.47 10.33
C ARG A 260 4.57 -8.62 11.24
N GLY A 261 4.75 -9.00 12.51
CA GLY A 261 5.46 -8.21 13.52
C GLY A 261 4.70 -6.93 13.91
N GLY A 262 3.37 -6.95 13.87
CA GLY A 262 2.50 -5.81 14.16
C GLY A 262 2.36 -4.79 13.01
N ARG A 263 3.09 -4.97 11.91
CA ARG A 263 3.21 -3.97 10.84
C ARG A 263 2.14 -4.16 9.77
N THR A 264 1.50 -3.06 9.41
CA THR A 264 0.62 -2.95 8.25
C THR A 264 1.16 -1.86 7.34
N TRP A 265 1.28 -2.16 6.04
CA TRP A 265 1.71 -1.19 5.04
C TRP A 265 0.52 -0.51 4.40
N LEU A 266 0.59 0.81 4.30
CA LEU A 266 -0.38 1.65 3.60
C LEU A 266 0.25 2.21 2.34
N PHE A 267 -0.50 2.18 1.24
CA PHE A 267 -0.11 2.84 -0.01
C PHE A 267 -0.39 4.33 0.07
N SER A 268 0.42 5.13 -0.64
CA SER A 268 0.16 6.56 -0.76
C SER A 268 -1.07 6.79 -1.63
N ALA A 269 -2.07 7.44 -1.04
CA ALA A 269 -3.20 8.03 -1.74
C ALA A 269 -3.13 9.56 -1.69
N GLN A 270 -1.92 10.11 -1.55
CA GLN A 270 -1.71 11.56 -1.51
C GLN A 270 -2.06 12.18 -2.87
N PRO A 271 -2.75 13.34 -2.89
CA PRO A 271 -2.87 14.11 -4.11
C PRO A 271 -1.49 14.58 -4.57
N PRO A 272 -1.34 14.98 -5.84
CA PRO A 272 -0.15 15.69 -6.29
C PRO A 272 0.12 16.91 -5.40
N ALA A 273 1.30 16.96 -4.79
CA ALA A 273 1.71 18.09 -3.95
C ALA A 273 2.24 19.21 -4.84
N TRP A 274 1.63 20.39 -4.76
CA TRP A 274 2.11 21.60 -5.44
C TRP A 274 3.17 22.25 -4.56
N GLU A 275 4.40 22.38 -5.06
CA GLU A 275 5.42 23.19 -4.40
C GLU A 275 5.06 24.66 -4.58
N VAL A 276 4.61 25.30 -3.50
CA VAL A 276 4.32 26.73 -3.50
C VAL A 276 5.65 27.46 -3.54
N GLN A 277 5.88 28.21 -4.62
CA GLN A 277 7.03 29.09 -4.68
C GLN A 277 6.79 30.29 -3.74
N ASP A 278 7.51 30.38 -2.63
CA ASP A 278 7.30 31.46 -1.64
C ASP A 278 7.99 32.78 -2.02
N LYS A 279 8.94 32.73 -2.95
CA LYS A 279 9.75 33.89 -3.37
C LYS A 279 9.50 34.25 -4.82
N LYS A 280 9.39 35.56 -5.08
CA LYS A 280 9.39 36.11 -6.44
C LYS A 280 10.60 35.59 -7.22
N PRO A 281 10.46 35.15 -8.48
CA PRO A 281 11.54 34.57 -9.28
C PRO A 281 12.52 35.64 -9.81
N PHE A 282 13.22 36.32 -8.91
CA PHE A 282 14.29 37.25 -9.28
C PHE A 282 15.52 36.48 -9.79
N GLY A 283 16.18 37.00 -10.83
CA GLY A 283 17.36 36.37 -11.45
C GLY A 283 17.08 35.39 -12.59
N MET A 284 15.81 35.06 -12.89
CA MET A 284 15.46 34.26 -14.08
C MET A 284 15.54 35.11 -15.35
N THR A 285 16.29 34.64 -16.36
CA THR A 285 16.32 35.24 -17.70
C THR A 285 15.21 34.73 -18.61
N THR A 286 14.76 33.50 -18.35
CA THR A 286 13.63 32.86 -19.03
C THR A 286 13.05 31.75 -18.14
N ILE A 287 11.75 31.48 -18.25
CA ILE A 287 11.12 30.33 -17.55
C ILE A 287 11.74 28.99 -17.97
N PHE A 288 12.33 28.94 -19.17
CA PHE A 288 12.97 27.76 -19.76
C PHE A 288 14.44 27.61 -19.37
N ALA A 289 14.97 28.49 -18.53
CA ALA A 289 16.33 28.40 -18.02
C ALA A 289 16.49 27.21 -17.06
N PRO A 290 17.73 26.77 -16.77
CA PRO A 290 17.96 25.74 -15.77
C PRO A 290 17.34 26.12 -14.43
N GLY A 291 16.39 25.31 -13.95
CA GLY A 291 15.57 25.64 -12.79
C GLY A 291 14.32 24.78 -12.66
N ALA A 292 13.28 25.33 -12.02
CA ALA A 292 12.06 24.59 -11.63
C ALA A 292 11.40 23.84 -12.79
N PHE A 293 11.23 24.49 -13.94
CA PHE A 293 10.63 23.85 -15.12
C PHE A 293 11.50 22.72 -15.68
N GLU A 294 12.82 22.93 -15.78
CA GLU A 294 13.72 21.87 -16.26
C GLU A 294 13.72 20.64 -15.35
N HIS A 295 13.66 20.85 -14.03
CA HIS A 295 13.57 19.76 -13.05
C HIS A 295 12.24 19.01 -13.14
N ALA A 296 11.11 19.73 -13.14
CA ALA A 296 9.77 19.15 -13.19
C ALA A 296 9.57 18.28 -14.44
N THR A 297 10.03 18.78 -15.60
CA THR A 297 9.87 18.11 -16.90
C THR A 297 10.85 16.96 -17.15
N ARG A 298 11.83 16.72 -16.28
CA ARG A 298 12.93 15.77 -16.52
C ARG A 298 12.46 14.38 -16.93
N HIS A 299 11.45 13.84 -16.24
CA HIS A 299 10.93 12.50 -16.48
C HIS A 299 10.13 12.43 -17.77
N ALA A 300 9.17 13.34 -17.98
CA ALA A 300 8.36 13.41 -19.20
C ALA A 300 9.24 13.62 -20.45
N ARG A 301 10.24 14.50 -20.36
CA ARG A 301 11.21 14.73 -21.43
C ARG A 301 12.02 13.49 -21.77
N ARG A 302 12.56 12.78 -20.77
CA ARG A 302 13.33 11.54 -21.01
C ARG A 302 12.47 10.47 -21.67
N ARG A 303 11.22 10.33 -21.22
CA ARG A 303 10.25 9.41 -21.81
C ARG A 303 9.96 9.75 -23.27
N LEU A 304 9.74 11.03 -23.57
CA LEU A 304 9.55 11.53 -24.93
C LEU A 304 10.75 11.26 -25.83
N ILE A 305 11.98 11.58 -25.37
CA ILE A 305 13.22 11.33 -26.13
C ILE A 305 13.40 9.84 -26.38
N HIS A 306 13.20 9.00 -25.37
CA HIS A 306 13.31 7.55 -25.50
C HIS A 306 12.27 6.98 -26.48
N LEU A 307 11.03 7.46 -26.41
CA LEU A 307 9.96 7.06 -27.34
C LEU A 307 10.33 7.45 -28.77
N LEU A 308 10.83 8.66 -29.00
CA LEU A 308 11.26 9.11 -30.33
C LEU A 308 12.47 8.31 -30.85
N ALA A 309 13.46 8.05 -30.01
CA ALA A 309 14.64 7.26 -30.37
C ALA A 309 14.28 5.80 -30.71
N SER A 310 13.37 5.19 -29.96
CA SER A 310 12.92 3.80 -30.16
C SER A 310 11.94 3.61 -31.32
N SER A 311 11.19 4.67 -31.69
CA SER A 311 10.17 4.58 -32.74
C SER A 311 10.75 4.64 -34.16
N GLY A 312 11.96 5.19 -34.36
CA GLY A 312 12.57 5.33 -35.68
C GLY A 312 11.64 6.02 -36.70
N LYS A 313 11.49 5.43 -37.90
CA LYS A 313 10.54 5.86 -38.94
C LYS A 313 9.15 5.21 -38.82
N ASN A 314 8.91 4.36 -37.83
CA ASN A 314 7.68 3.58 -37.74
C ASN A 314 6.52 4.43 -37.23
N ASN A 315 5.57 4.68 -38.13
CA ASN A 315 4.49 5.62 -37.93
C ASN A 315 3.21 4.96 -37.39
N ASN A 316 3.26 4.43 -36.17
CA ASN A 316 2.12 3.76 -35.54
C ASN A 316 1.20 4.77 -34.81
N VAL A 317 -0.13 4.61 -34.94
CA VAL A 317 -1.15 5.42 -34.24
C VAL A 317 -0.95 5.41 -32.72
N ARG A 318 -0.56 4.26 -32.14
CA ARG A 318 -0.26 4.16 -30.70
C ARG A 318 0.89 5.06 -30.28
N ILE A 319 1.94 5.12 -31.11
CA ILE A 319 3.12 5.97 -30.88
C ILE A 319 2.72 7.44 -30.97
N ARG A 320 1.94 7.84 -31.98
CA ARG A 320 1.44 9.22 -32.10
C ARG A 320 0.62 9.65 -30.88
N ARG A 321 -0.33 8.81 -30.43
CA ARG A 321 -1.13 9.10 -29.23
C ARG A 321 -0.28 9.24 -27.97
N GLN A 322 0.75 8.41 -27.81
CA GLN A 322 1.65 8.51 -26.66
C GLN A 322 2.52 9.77 -26.74
N LEU A 323 3.02 10.13 -27.93
CA LEU A 323 3.72 11.39 -28.15
C LEU A 323 2.85 12.60 -27.81
N ASP A 324 1.58 12.59 -28.26
CA ASP A 324 0.65 13.67 -27.95
C ASP A 324 0.44 13.81 -26.45
N ARG A 325 0.23 12.71 -25.72
CA ARG A 325 0.12 12.72 -24.25
C ARG A 325 1.38 13.25 -23.56
N ASP A 326 2.56 12.81 -23.99
CA ASP A 326 3.82 13.23 -23.37
C ASP A 326 4.05 14.73 -23.56
N ILE A 327 3.65 15.28 -24.71
CA ILE A 327 3.72 16.72 -24.99
C ILE A 327 2.66 17.48 -24.20
N ASP A 328 1.44 16.97 -24.15
CA ASP A 328 0.34 17.58 -23.41
C ASP A 328 0.69 17.68 -21.92
N GLU A 329 1.34 16.66 -21.35
CA GLU A 329 1.87 16.68 -19.98
C GLU A 329 2.93 17.78 -19.78
N LEU A 330 3.85 17.98 -20.74
CA LEU A 330 4.84 19.07 -20.70
C LEU A 330 4.19 20.44 -20.75
N ILE A 331 3.15 20.61 -21.56
CA ILE A 331 2.37 21.84 -21.67
C ILE A 331 1.65 22.11 -20.34
N ASP A 332 0.96 21.12 -19.78
CA ASP A 332 0.26 21.26 -18.51
C ASP A 332 1.23 21.63 -17.38
N MET A 333 2.40 20.98 -17.30
CA MET A 333 3.45 21.35 -16.34
C MET A 333 3.92 22.80 -16.50
N LEU A 334 4.06 23.30 -17.73
CA LEU A 334 4.45 24.69 -17.99
C LEU A 334 3.40 25.67 -17.45
N PHE A 335 2.13 25.43 -17.76
CA PHE A 335 1.03 26.29 -17.32
C PHE A 335 0.82 26.25 -15.81
N ASN A 336 1.09 25.10 -15.19
CA ASN A 336 1.05 24.97 -13.74
C ASN A 336 2.13 25.82 -13.05
N ILE A 337 3.36 25.82 -13.57
CA ILE A 337 4.43 26.68 -13.02
C ILE A 337 4.09 28.15 -13.27
N ALA A 338 3.59 28.49 -14.46
CA ALA A 338 3.16 29.85 -14.77
C ALA A 338 2.07 30.32 -13.81
N ALA A 339 1.03 29.50 -13.56
CA ALA A 339 -0.01 29.80 -12.58
C ALA A 339 0.54 29.97 -11.16
N GLY A 340 1.57 29.19 -10.79
CA GLY A 340 2.28 29.35 -9.51
C GLY A 340 3.02 30.68 -9.36
N ILE A 341 3.43 31.32 -10.47
CA ILE A 341 4.10 32.64 -10.50
C ILE A 341 3.08 33.79 -10.62
N GLN A 342 1.97 33.56 -11.34
CA GLN A 342 0.92 34.55 -11.56
C GLN A 342 0.06 34.76 -10.30
N ARG A 343 0.61 35.49 -9.33
CA ARG A 343 -0.05 35.80 -8.05
C ARG A 343 -0.36 37.28 -7.92
N GLU A 344 -1.51 37.57 -7.32
CA GLU A 344 -1.91 38.94 -7.00
C GLU A 344 -0.96 39.58 -5.97
N GLU A 345 -0.47 38.80 -5.00
CA GLU A 345 0.52 39.28 -4.01
C GLU A 345 1.80 39.83 -4.65
N TRP A 346 2.10 39.43 -5.89
CA TRP A 346 3.31 39.80 -6.61
C TRP A 346 3.05 40.84 -7.72
N VAL A 347 1.95 41.61 -7.68
CA VAL A 347 1.67 42.66 -8.68
C VAL A 347 2.91 43.50 -9.00
N GLY A 348 3.26 43.59 -10.29
CA GLY A 348 4.33 44.46 -10.75
C GLY A 348 5.74 43.96 -10.42
N TRP A 349 5.90 42.71 -9.96
CA TRP A 349 7.22 42.15 -9.65
C TRP A 349 8.19 42.21 -10.84
N THR A 350 7.67 42.23 -12.07
CA THR A 350 8.50 42.35 -13.27
C THR A 350 9.04 43.76 -13.51
N GLN A 351 8.62 44.78 -12.75
CA GLN A 351 9.16 46.14 -12.85
C GLN A 351 10.49 46.31 -12.10
N ASP A 352 10.83 45.37 -11.22
CA ASP A 352 12.08 45.40 -10.48
C ASP A 352 13.29 45.32 -11.42
N SER A 353 14.34 46.10 -11.12
CA SER A 353 15.64 46.05 -11.81
C SER A 353 16.30 44.67 -11.81
N GLU A 354 15.97 43.82 -10.83
CA GLU A 354 16.47 42.44 -10.75
C GLU A 354 15.78 41.47 -11.73
N CYS A 355 14.65 41.88 -12.35
CA CYS A 355 13.92 41.08 -13.33
C CYS A 355 14.60 41.14 -14.71
N LYS A 356 15.17 40.01 -15.15
CA LYS A 356 15.87 39.85 -16.44
C LYS A 356 15.04 39.16 -17.51
N LEU A 357 13.74 38.99 -17.29
CA LEU A 357 12.83 38.34 -18.24
C LEU A 357 12.66 39.16 -19.51
N SER A 358 12.50 38.46 -20.64
CA SER A 358 12.08 39.05 -21.90
C SER A 358 10.68 39.66 -21.81
N GLU A 359 10.40 40.67 -22.64
CA GLU A 359 9.16 41.44 -22.60
C GLU A 359 7.90 40.57 -22.74
N HIS A 360 7.89 39.61 -23.67
CA HIS A 360 6.75 38.70 -23.86
C HIS A 360 6.55 37.74 -22.69
N GLN A 361 7.61 37.36 -21.97
CA GLN A 361 7.48 36.58 -20.74
C GLN A 361 7.03 37.43 -19.55
N ARG A 362 7.40 38.71 -19.49
CA ARG A 362 6.85 39.65 -18.50
C ARG A 362 5.35 39.81 -18.70
N LEU A 363 4.89 40.03 -19.95
CA LEU A 363 3.47 40.11 -20.31
C LEU A 363 2.67 38.86 -19.94
N TRP A 364 3.33 37.69 -19.99
CA TRP A 364 2.72 36.43 -19.62
C TRP A 364 2.70 36.18 -18.11
N LEU A 365 3.82 36.33 -17.40
CA LEU A 365 4.02 35.87 -16.02
C LEU A 365 3.60 36.90 -14.95
N ASP A 366 3.36 38.16 -15.32
CA ASP A 366 2.89 39.23 -14.42
C ASP A 366 1.59 39.86 -14.96
N PRO A 367 0.49 39.10 -15.05
CA PRO A 367 -0.77 39.61 -15.58
C PRO A 367 -1.38 40.69 -14.68
N TYR A 368 -1.14 40.64 -13.38
CA TYR A 368 -1.69 41.61 -12.42
C TYR A 368 -1.06 43.00 -12.54
N ARG A 369 0.14 43.14 -13.12
CA ARG A 369 0.70 44.45 -13.50
C ARG A 369 -0.22 45.25 -14.41
N THR A 370 -1.10 44.59 -15.18
CA THR A 370 -2.10 45.29 -15.99
C THR A 370 -3.05 46.16 -15.16
N ILE A 371 -3.19 45.93 -13.85
CA ILE A 371 -4.01 46.76 -12.95
C ILE A 371 -3.39 48.15 -12.78
N THR A 372 -2.06 48.22 -12.62
CA THR A 372 -1.33 49.46 -12.31
C THR A 372 -0.73 50.15 -13.54
N ASP A 373 -0.46 49.42 -14.62
CA ASP A 373 0.24 49.91 -15.81
C ASP A 373 -0.62 49.79 -17.08
N GLU A 374 -1.13 50.93 -17.56
CA GLU A 374 -2.02 51.01 -18.74
C GLU A 374 -1.30 50.70 -20.05
N VAL A 375 -0.01 51.08 -20.18
CA VAL A 375 0.79 50.80 -21.38
C VAL A 375 1.04 49.30 -21.49
N PHE A 376 1.39 48.66 -20.36
CA PHE A 376 1.56 47.22 -20.29
C PHE A 376 0.26 46.47 -20.60
N ARG A 377 -0.89 47.00 -20.17
CA ARG A 377 -2.21 46.47 -20.51
C ARG A 377 -2.47 46.51 -22.02
N ALA A 378 -2.23 47.65 -22.66
CA ALA A 378 -2.42 47.81 -24.10
C ALA A 378 -1.54 46.84 -24.92
N GLU A 379 -0.28 46.66 -24.54
CA GLU A 379 0.62 45.69 -25.20
C GLU A 379 0.17 44.24 -24.98
N ARG A 380 -0.35 43.91 -23.79
CA ARG A 380 -0.84 42.57 -23.50
C ARG A 380 -2.10 42.22 -24.30
N ASP A 381 -3.00 43.19 -24.50
CA ASP A 381 -4.27 43.01 -25.21
C ASP A 381 -4.10 42.78 -26.72
N LYS A 382 -2.97 43.21 -27.31
CA LYS A 382 -2.61 42.87 -28.70
C LYS A 382 -2.42 41.36 -28.92
N GLY A 383 -2.06 40.61 -27.88
CA GLY A 383 -1.92 39.15 -27.94
C GLY A 383 -0.65 38.63 -28.62
N ASP A 384 0.20 39.50 -29.18
CA ASP A 384 1.45 39.12 -29.88
C ASP A 384 2.45 38.36 -28.99
N TRP A 385 2.36 38.51 -27.68
CA TRP A 385 3.21 37.79 -26.73
C TRP A 385 2.90 36.29 -26.69
N GLN A 386 1.67 35.87 -27.01
CA GLN A 386 1.25 34.46 -26.94
C GLN A 386 2.03 33.58 -27.93
N SER A 387 2.23 34.06 -29.15
CA SER A 387 3.01 33.35 -30.18
C SER A 387 4.49 33.28 -29.80
N LYS A 388 5.06 34.37 -29.24
CA LYS A 388 6.45 34.40 -28.77
C LYS A 388 6.72 33.44 -27.62
N VAL A 389 5.77 33.27 -26.68
CA VAL A 389 5.87 32.27 -25.60
C VAL A 389 5.81 30.85 -26.17
N ALA A 390 4.93 30.59 -27.15
CA ALA A 390 4.89 29.30 -27.84
C ALA A 390 6.21 29.00 -28.60
N ASP A 391 6.81 30.03 -29.20
CA ASP A 391 8.10 29.91 -29.89
C ASP A 391 9.26 29.62 -28.93
N ASP A 392 9.27 30.22 -27.73
CA ASP A 392 10.23 29.90 -26.69
C ASP A 392 10.11 28.44 -26.24
N PHE A 393 8.88 27.96 -26.00
CA PHE A 393 8.63 26.56 -25.64
C PHE A 393 9.11 25.60 -26.73
N ALA A 394 8.80 25.91 -28.00
CA ALA A 394 9.25 25.10 -29.12
C ALA A 394 10.79 25.08 -29.24
N ARG A 395 11.45 26.23 -29.05
CA ARG A 395 12.93 26.31 -29.03
C ARG A 395 13.53 25.48 -27.90
N TRP A 396 12.96 25.56 -26.70
CA TRP A 396 13.39 24.78 -25.54
C TRP A 396 13.26 23.27 -25.78
N LEU A 397 12.10 22.81 -26.23
CA LEU A 397 11.86 21.39 -26.48
C LEU A 397 12.78 20.87 -27.60
N ASN A 398 12.92 21.62 -28.69
CA ASN A 398 13.80 21.25 -29.80
C ASN A 398 15.27 21.18 -29.38
N GLY A 399 15.72 22.08 -28.49
CA GLY A 399 17.07 22.03 -27.92
C GLY A 399 17.33 20.72 -27.19
N HIS A 400 16.37 20.27 -26.36
CA HIS A 400 16.48 19.00 -25.66
C HIS A 400 16.40 17.77 -26.58
N LEU A 401 15.56 17.80 -27.61
CA LEU A 401 15.47 16.73 -28.60
C LEU A 401 16.78 16.57 -29.39
N LYS A 402 17.41 17.69 -29.76
CA LYS A 402 18.74 17.69 -30.42
C LYS A 402 19.82 17.08 -29.52
N VAL A 403 19.87 17.46 -28.24
CA VAL A 403 20.80 16.86 -27.26
C VAL A 403 20.53 15.36 -27.08
N GLY A 404 19.27 14.94 -27.18
CA GLY A 404 18.86 13.54 -27.17
C GLY A 404 19.19 12.75 -28.44
N GLY A 405 19.88 13.34 -29.42
CA GLY A 405 20.27 12.67 -30.67
C GLY A 405 19.15 12.53 -31.70
N ILE A 406 18.04 13.27 -31.54
CA ILE A 406 16.93 13.25 -32.51
C ILE A 406 17.25 14.19 -33.68
N GLY A 407 17.21 13.66 -34.90
CA GLY A 407 17.53 14.40 -36.12
C GLY A 407 16.63 15.62 -36.37
N ALA A 408 17.19 16.62 -37.06
CA ALA A 408 16.50 17.87 -37.38
C ALA A 408 15.20 17.65 -38.17
N GLU A 409 15.16 16.68 -39.10
CA GLU A 409 13.97 16.36 -39.91
C GLU A 409 12.73 15.97 -39.08
N LEU A 410 12.91 15.21 -37.99
CA LEU A 410 11.82 14.81 -37.08
C LEU A 410 11.38 15.95 -36.15
N THR A 411 12.27 16.92 -35.94
CA THR A 411 12.11 18.06 -35.04
C THR A 411 11.47 19.26 -35.77
N GLU A 412 11.75 19.41 -37.07
CA GLU A 412 11.23 20.47 -37.94
C GLU A 412 9.87 20.12 -38.58
N GLN A 413 9.57 18.83 -38.81
CA GLN A 413 8.26 18.40 -39.35
C GLN A 413 7.09 18.53 -38.36
N LYS A 414 7.35 18.76 -37.08
CA LYS A 414 6.31 18.81 -36.05
C LYS A 414 6.25 20.22 -35.47
N GLU A 415 5.28 20.98 -35.94
CA GLU A 415 4.97 22.32 -35.45
C GLU A 415 4.40 22.23 -34.01
N TRP A 416 5.26 22.09 -33.03
CA TRP A 416 4.88 22.11 -31.60
C TRP A 416 4.14 23.42 -31.23
N ARG A 417 4.43 24.49 -31.99
CA ARG A 417 3.83 25.83 -31.91
C ARG A 417 2.31 25.85 -32.15
N THR A 418 1.78 24.88 -32.90
CA THR A 418 0.36 24.86 -33.31
C THR A 418 -0.47 23.86 -32.52
N LYS A 419 0.10 23.27 -31.45
CA LYS A 419 -0.62 22.33 -30.59
C LYS A 419 -1.91 22.96 -30.03
N PRO A 420 -3.09 22.34 -30.26
CA PRO A 420 -4.37 22.86 -29.80
C PRO A 420 -4.42 23.10 -28.29
N LEU A 421 -3.78 22.22 -27.50
CA LEU A 421 -3.77 22.32 -26.05
C LEU A 421 -3.06 23.59 -25.57
N PHE A 422 -1.93 23.96 -26.16
CA PHE A 422 -1.21 25.19 -25.76
C PHE A 422 -2.09 26.43 -25.93
N ARG A 423 -2.77 26.53 -27.09
CA ARG A 423 -3.74 27.61 -27.36
C ARG A 423 -4.97 27.53 -26.47
N GLN A 424 -5.42 26.33 -26.11
CA GLN A 424 -6.51 26.14 -25.17
C GLN A 424 -6.13 26.64 -23.77
N ARG A 425 -4.97 26.23 -23.24
CA ARG A 425 -4.46 26.64 -21.93
C ARG A 425 -4.24 28.14 -21.82
N LEU A 426 -3.67 28.78 -22.84
CA LEU A 426 -3.57 30.25 -22.90
C LEU A 426 -4.95 30.91 -22.77
N ARG A 427 -5.95 30.44 -23.55
CA ARG A 427 -7.31 30.97 -23.50
C ARG A 427 -7.99 30.73 -22.15
N GLU A 428 -7.81 29.56 -21.55
CA GLU A 428 -8.36 29.23 -20.22
C GLU A 428 -7.78 30.14 -19.14
N MET A 429 -6.46 30.34 -19.14
CA MET A 429 -5.73 31.21 -18.22
C MET A 429 -6.10 32.70 -18.40
N GLU A 430 -6.30 33.16 -19.65
CA GLU A 430 -6.78 34.53 -19.88
C GLU A 430 -8.22 34.73 -19.43
N ARG A 431 -9.08 33.72 -19.64
CA ARG A 431 -10.47 33.76 -19.17
C ARG A 431 -10.56 33.75 -17.65
N SER A 432 -9.74 32.95 -16.96
CA SER A 432 -9.72 32.96 -15.49
C SER A 432 -9.30 34.32 -14.96
N PHE A 433 -8.20 34.90 -15.48
CA PHE A 433 -7.76 36.24 -15.10
C PHE A 433 -8.82 37.32 -15.37
N ARG A 434 -9.47 37.30 -16.55
CA ARG A 434 -10.52 38.28 -16.88
C ARG A 434 -11.76 38.15 -16.00
N ARG A 435 -12.15 36.92 -15.61
CA ARG A 435 -13.28 36.70 -14.69
C ARG A 435 -12.99 37.25 -13.29
N TYR A 436 -11.80 36.99 -12.76
CA TYR A 436 -11.37 37.52 -11.47
C TYR A 436 -11.30 39.06 -11.40
N ARG A 437 -11.23 39.75 -12.55
CA ARG A 437 -11.24 41.23 -12.62
C ARG A 437 -12.66 41.83 -12.61
N HIS A 438 -13.68 41.03 -12.91
CA HIS A 438 -15.08 41.48 -13.03
C HIS A 438 -15.93 41.13 -11.79
N GLU A 439 -15.38 40.32 -10.88
CA GLU A 439 -15.79 40.22 -9.48
C GLU A 439 -14.98 41.24 -8.65
#